data_AF-A0A258K218-F1
#
_entry.id   AF-A0A258K218-F1
#
_cell.length_a   1.000
_cell.length_b   1.000
_cell.length_c   1.000
_cell.angle_alpha   90.00
_cell.angle_beta   90.00
_cell.angle_gamma   90.00
#
_symmetry.space_group_name_H-M   'P 1'
#
loop_
_entity.id
_entity.type
_entity.pdbx_description
1 polymer ?
#
loop_
_entity_poly.entity_id
_entity_poly.type
_entity_poly.pdbx_seq_one_letter_code
_entity_poly.pdbx_strand_id
1 'polypeptide(L)'
;TKGAFWIRQQSVDGQTIIKALATQRGGRELINVTVFEFDKRDQLVERVEAKTASLEHGYWQLNEARVVIPGFEQQHFDTFLIATNLEPAQIQESLLSAETVSFWQLPEAIKNAEQAGFGAARYRLQLQSLLARPFLLVAMVLIAAAVGLRVFRFGGVGQTILGGVMAGFLLYLGTKLAEDLGEAGVVHPIAAAWFPAVAGIFLGVLVLLHREDG
;
A
#
# COMPACT_ATOMS: atom_id res chain seq x y z
N THR A 1 -3.42 13.90 14.38
CA THR A 1 -3.14 14.66 13.13
C THR A 1 -3.66 13.83 11.97
N LYS A 2 -4.76 14.25 11.32
CA LYS A 2 -5.37 13.50 10.22
C LYS A 2 -4.38 13.46 9.04
N GLY A 3 -4.10 12.28 8.50
CA GLY A 3 -3.16 12.12 7.38
C GLY A 3 -3.70 12.79 6.13
N ALA A 4 -3.03 13.84 5.66
CA ALA A 4 -3.29 14.41 4.35
C ALA A 4 -2.61 13.55 3.28
N PHE A 5 -3.29 13.29 2.17
CA PHE A 5 -2.71 12.58 1.04
C PHE A 5 -2.25 13.58 -0.03
N TRP A 6 -1.27 13.16 -0.81
CA TRP A 6 -0.59 13.98 -1.81
C TRP A 6 -0.57 13.24 -3.14
N ILE A 7 -0.98 13.93 -4.19
CA ILE A 7 -0.95 13.45 -5.57
C ILE A 7 -0.04 14.40 -6.35
N ARG A 8 0.86 13.84 -7.14
CA ARG A 8 1.72 14.60 -8.06
C ARG A 8 1.36 14.20 -9.48
N GLN A 9 1.09 15.20 -10.32
CA GLN A 9 0.81 15.01 -11.75
C GLN A 9 1.68 15.95 -12.58
N GLN A 10 1.97 15.54 -13.82
CA GLN A 10 2.57 16.38 -14.84
C GLN A 10 1.44 16.96 -15.70
N SER A 11 1.34 18.29 -15.74
CA SER A 11 0.41 19.03 -16.58
C SER A 11 1.11 19.54 -17.83
N VAL A 12 0.35 20.09 -18.78
CA VAL A 12 0.87 20.66 -20.04
C VAL A 12 1.78 21.87 -19.76
N ASP A 13 1.43 22.63 -18.72
CA ASP A 13 2.09 23.90 -18.36
C ASP A 13 3.21 23.74 -17.31
N GLY A 14 3.35 22.54 -16.73
CA GLY A 14 4.38 22.24 -15.73
C GLY A 14 3.95 21.16 -14.75
N GLN A 15 4.34 21.27 -13.49
CA GLN A 15 4.05 20.27 -12.46
C GLN A 15 2.90 20.73 -11.57
N THR A 16 1.96 19.84 -11.27
CA THR A 16 0.86 20.11 -10.33
C THR A 16 0.96 19.17 -9.14
N ILE A 17 0.90 19.72 -7.92
CA ILE A 17 0.85 18.96 -6.67
C ILE A 17 -0.49 19.22 -6.01
N ILE A 18 -1.25 18.15 -5.77
CA ILE A 18 -2.56 18.19 -5.13
C ILE A 18 -2.44 17.58 -3.74
N LYS A 19 -2.77 18.35 -2.71
CA LYS A 19 -2.91 17.89 -1.34
C LYS A 19 -4.40 17.83 -1.00
N ALA A 20 -4.85 16.78 -0.35
CA ALA A 20 -6.22 16.73 0.15
C ALA A 20 -6.31 16.02 1.50
N LEU A 21 -7.35 16.35 2.26
CA LEU A 21 -7.55 15.82 3.61
C LEU A 21 -8.23 14.45 3.60
N ALA A 22 -9.16 14.25 2.67
CA ALA A 22 -9.87 12.99 2.48
C ALA A 22 -10.29 12.84 1.02
N THR A 23 -10.49 11.60 0.57
CA THR A 23 -11.13 11.29 -0.71
C THR A 23 -12.52 10.71 -0.45
N GLN A 24 -13.41 10.70 -1.43
CA GLN A 24 -14.71 10.07 -1.43
C GLN A 24 -14.97 9.37 -2.78
N ARG A 25 -15.98 8.50 -2.83
CA ARG A 25 -16.43 7.82 -4.07
C ARG A 25 -15.30 7.09 -4.83
N GLY A 26 -14.38 6.46 -4.10
CA GLY A 26 -13.28 5.69 -4.70
C GLY A 26 -12.29 6.54 -5.50
N GLY A 27 -11.89 7.71 -5.00
CA GLY A 27 -10.91 8.58 -5.67
C GLY A 27 -11.52 9.65 -6.58
N ARG A 28 -12.84 9.61 -6.83
CA ARG A 28 -13.52 10.58 -7.71
C ARG A 28 -13.84 11.91 -7.05
N GLU A 29 -13.82 11.98 -5.73
CA GLU A 29 -14.10 13.21 -5.00
C GLU A 29 -13.01 13.41 -3.95
N LEU A 30 -12.53 14.63 -3.75
CA LEU A 30 -11.52 15.01 -2.78
C LEU A 30 -12.10 16.12 -1.89
N ILE A 31 -11.75 16.09 -0.60
CA ILE A 31 -12.23 17.05 0.40
C ILE A 31 -11.06 17.86 0.93
N ASN A 32 -11.27 19.16 1.05
CA ASN A 32 -10.35 20.16 1.55
C ASN A 32 -9.01 20.07 0.81
N VAL A 33 -9.04 20.56 -0.42
CA VAL A 33 -8.02 20.36 -1.44
C VAL A 33 -7.17 21.62 -1.53
N THR A 34 -5.86 21.45 -1.61
CA THR A 34 -4.91 22.50 -1.94
C THR A 34 -4.08 22.05 -3.12
N VAL A 35 -4.16 22.79 -4.21
CA VAL A 35 -3.40 22.55 -5.44
C VAL A 35 -2.30 23.59 -5.54
N PHE A 36 -1.11 23.13 -5.91
CA PHE A 36 0.06 23.96 -6.19
C PHE A 36 0.47 23.72 -7.63
N GLU A 37 0.47 24.77 -8.44
CA GLU A 37 0.93 24.72 -9.82
C GLU A 37 2.31 25.34 -9.94
N PHE A 38 3.21 24.61 -10.59
CA PHE A 38 4.59 25.00 -10.84
C PHE A 38 4.84 25.11 -12.34
N ASP A 39 5.61 26.11 -12.76
CA ASP A 39 6.03 26.24 -14.15
C ASP A 39 7.12 25.20 -14.52
N LYS A 40 7.54 25.21 -15.79
CA LYS A 40 8.63 24.34 -16.28
C LYS A 40 10.00 24.61 -15.65
N ARG A 41 10.14 25.67 -14.85
CA ARG A 41 11.35 26.06 -14.12
C ARG A 41 11.21 25.79 -12.61
N ASP A 42 10.19 25.03 -12.21
CA ASP A 42 9.89 24.64 -10.84
C ASP A 42 9.55 25.82 -9.91
N GLN A 43 9.08 26.94 -10.48
CA GLN A 43 8.59 28.09 -9.72
C GLN A 43 7.09 27.98 -9.49
N LEU A 44 6.64 28.25 -8.25
CA LEU A 44 5.23 28.26 -7.90
C LEU A 44 4.52 29.41 -8.64
N VAL A 45 3.61 29.06 -9.53
CA VAL A 45 2.80 30.01 -10.32
C VAL A 45 1.55 30.39 -9.55
N GLU A 46 0.83 29.40 -9.02
CA GLU A 46 -0.41 29.62 -8.27
C GLU A 46 -0.69 28.54 -7.23
N ARG A 47 -1.47 28.93 -6.22
CA ARG A 47 -2.03 28.03 -5.22
C ARG A 47 -3.55 28.14 -5.21
N VAL A 48 -4.22 27.01 -5.41
CA VAL A 48 -5.68 26.93 -5.40
C VAL A 48 -6.14 26.16 -4.17
N GLU A 49 -6.99 26.76 -3.34
CA GLU A 49 -7.60 26.12 -2.18
C GLU A 49 -9.09 25.93 -2.45
N ALA A 50 -9.61 24.71 -2.29
CA ALA A 50 -11.02 24.42 -2.55
C ALA A 50 -11.62 23.50 -1.48
N LYS A 51 -12.93 23.63 -1.24
CA LYS A 51 -13.63 22.76 -0.29
C LYS A 51 -13.74 21.33 -0.80
N THR A 52 -14.04 21.16 -2.09
CA THR A 52 -14.18 19.85 -2.72
C THR A 52 -13.59 19.88 -4.12
N ALA A 53 -13.04 18.76 -4.58
CA ALA A 53 -12.68 18.57 -5.99
C ALA A 53 -13.26 17.25 -6.52
N SER A 54 -14.01 17.30 -7.63
CA SER A 54 -14.51 16.11 -8.32
C SER A 54 -13.68 15.81 -9.56
N LEU A 55 -13.27 14.56 -9.74
CA LEU A 55 -12.59 14.09 -10.94
C LEU A 55 -13.62 13.77 -12.01
N GLU A 56 -13.53 14.51 -13.10
CA GLU A 56 -14.27 14.27 -14.34
C GLU A 56 -13.30 13.80 -15.43
N HIS A 57 -13.81 13.52 -16.63
CA HIS A 57 -13.00 13.02 -17.74
C HIS A 57 -12.00 14.08 -18.22
N GLY A 58 -10.75 13.98 -17.74
CA GLY A 58 -9.63 14.83 -18.15
C GLY A 58 -9.43 16.11 -17.33
N TYR A 59 -10.22 16.33 -16.27
CA TYR A 59 -10.06 17.49 -15.41
C TYR A 59 -10.58 17.27 -13.97
N TRP A 60 -9.99 17.99 -13.03
CA TRP A 60 -10.52 18.22 -11.70
C TRP A 60 -11.43 19.43 -11.72
N GLN A 61 -12.65 19.28 -11.21
CA GLN A 61 -13.57 20.37 -10.95
C GLN A 61 -13.52 20.71 -9.46
N LEU A 62 -12.93 21.85 -9.13
CA LEU A 62 -12.83 22.38 -7.77
C LEU A 62 -14.01 23.30 -7.49
N ASN A 63 -14.75 23.03 -6.42
CA ASN A 63 -15.88 23.86 -5.99
C ASN A 63 -15.48 24.74 -4.80
N GLU A 64 -15.97 25.98 -4.82
CA GLU A 64 -15.59 27.04 -3.87
C GLU A 64 -14.06 27.22 -3.81
N ALA A 65 -13.49 27.53 -4.97
CA ALA A 65 -12.05 27.66 -5.15
C ALA A 65 -11.57 29.08 -4.84
N ARG A 66 -10.46 29.15 -4.13
CA ARG A 66 -9.73 30.35 -3.79
C ARG A 66 -8.36 30.28 -4.44
N VAL A 67 -8.11 31.17 -5.39
CA VAL A 67 -6.87 31.21 -6.15
C VAL A 67 -5.97 32.30 -5.58
N VAL A 68 -4.75 31.91 -5.22
CA VAL A 68 -3.70 32.78 -4.68
C VAL A 68 -2.53 32.75 -5.65
N ILE A 69 -2.34 33.84 -6.37
CA ILE A 69 -1.21 34.04 -7.27
C ILE A 69 -0.21 34.96 -6.56
N PRO A 70 1.08 34.60 -6.50
CA PRO A 70 2.10 35.47 -5.91
C PRO A 70 2.09 36.86 -6.56
N GLY A 71 1.87 37.91 -5.74
CA GLY A 71 1.87 39.30 -6.21
C GLY A 71 0.51 39.86 -6.65
N PHE A 72 -0.57 39.07 -6.57
CA PHE A 72 -1.94 39.52 -6.89
C PHE A 72 -2.89 39.34 -5.70
N GLU A 73 -4.02 40.07 -5.72
CA GLU A 73 -5.10 39.85 -4.76
C GLU A 73 -5.75 38.47 -4.96
N GLN A 74 -6.20 37.90 -3.85
CA GLN A 74 -6.86 36.59 -3.82
C GLN A 74 -8.18 36.63 -4.59
N GLN A 75 -8.35 35.73 -5.54
CA GLN A 75 -9.57 35.62 -6.34
C GLN A 75 -10.42 34.44 -5.84
N HIS A 76 -11.74 34.60 -5.88
CA HIS A 76 -12.69 33.57 -5.51
C HIS A 76 -13.48 33.13 -6.74
N PHE A 77 -13.59 31.82 -6.93
CA PHE A 77 -14.35 31.20 -8.01
C PHE A 77 -15.28 30.15 -7.44
N ASP A 78 -16.53 30.14 -7.90
CA ASP A 78 -17.49 29.10 -7.50
C ASP A 78 -17.08 27.74 -8.06
N THR A 79 -16.50 27.74 -9.27
CA THR A 79 -15.97 26.55 -9.93
C THR A 79 -14.66 26.88 -10.64
N PHE A 80 -13.65 26.04 -10.43
CA PHE A 80 -12.34 26.15 -11.07
C PHE A 80 -11.93 24.79 -11.65
N LEU A 81 -11.39 24.78 -12.87
CA LEU A 81 -11.08 23.55 -13.60
C LEU A 81 -9.57 23.40 -13.76
N ILE A 82 -9.03 22.24 -13.40
CA ILE A 82 -7.62 21.91 -13.56
C ILE A 82 -7.49 20.68 -14.44
N ALA A 83 -6.78 20.78 -15.55
CA ALA A 83 -6.57 19.65 -16.44
C ALA A 83 -5.81 18.51 -15.70
N THR A 84 -6.23 17.27 -15.93
CA THR A 84 -5.56 16.10 -15.38
C THR A 84 -5.57 14.95 -16.37
N ASN A 85 -4.49 14.19 -16.38
CA ASN A 85 -4.39 12.91 -17.07
C ASN A 85 -4.60 11.73 -16.11
N LEU A 86 -4.96 11.99 -14.85
CA LEU A 86 -5.14 10.96 -13.84
C LEU A 86 -6.47 10.25 -14.04
N GLU A 87 -6.41 8.92 -14.10
CA GLU A 87 -7.59 8.09 -14.05
C GLU A 87 -8.00 7.79 -12.59
N PRO A 88 -9.31 7.59 -12.31
CA PRO A 88 -9.77 7.22 -10.97
C PRO A 88 -9.08 5.98 -10.37
N ALA A 89 -8.64 5.04 -11.22
CA ALA A 89 -7.91 3.85 -10.81
C ALA A 89 -6.50 4.17 -10.27
N GLN A 90 -5.79 5.13 -10.87
CA GLN A 90 -4.46 5.55 -10.44
C GLN A 90 -4.50 6.32 -9.11
N ILE A 91 -5.55 7.10 -8.89
CA ILE A 91 -5.77 7.79 -7.60
C ILE A 91 -6.02 6.77 -6.50
N GLN A 92 -6.82 5.74 -6.78
CA GLN A 92 -7.00 4.63 -5.85
C GLN A 92 -5.64 4.00 -5.51
N GLU A 93 -4.79 3.64 -6.47
CA GLU A 93 -3.45 3.09 -6.17
C GLU A 93 -2.62 3.98 -5.25
N SER A 94 -2.62 5.30 -5.48
CA SER A 94 -1.88 6.25 -4.63
C SER A 94 -2.42 6.32 -3.18
N LEU A 95 -3.71 6.07 -2.99
CA LEU A 95 -4.36 6.02 -1.67
C LEU A 95 -4.09 4.70 -0.92
N LEU A 96 -3.56 3.68 -1.61
CA LEU A 96 -3.44 2.31 -1.11
C LEU A 96 -2.09 2.02 -0.43
N SER A 97 -1.30 3.04 -0.06
CA SER A 97 -0.06 2.90 0.72
C SER A 97 -0.29 2.46 2.18
N ALA A 98 -1.18 1.48 2.41
CA ALA A 98 -1.42 0.85 3.71
C ALA A 98 -0.12 0.37 4.37
N GLU A 99 0.89 0.00 3.57
CA GLU A 99 2.22 -0.40 4.03
C GLU A 99 2.99 0.69 4.77
N THR A 100 2.67 1.97 4.53
CA THR A 100 3.33 3.12 5.17
C THR A 100 2.70 3.53 6.49
N VAL A 101 1.53 2.96 6.83
CA VAL A 101 0.83 3.23 8.09
C VAL A 101 1.50 2.46 9.22
N SER A 102 1.79 3.15 10.32
CA SER A 102 2.33 2.53 11.52
C SER A 102 1.41 1.42 12.04
N PHE A 103 1.99 0.32 12.52
CA PHE A 103 1.24 -0.81 13.06
C PHE A 103 0.20 -0.40 14.11
N TRP A 104 0.56 0.54 14.98
CA TRP A 104 -0.31 1.03 16.05
C TRP A 104 -1.49 1.88 15.54
N GLN A 105 -1.34 2.48 14.37
CA GLN A 105 -2.35 3.33 13.74
C GLN A 105 -3.26 2.55 12.79
N LEU A 106 -2.89 1.33 12.40
CA LEU A 106 -3.68 0.48 11.49
C LEU A 106 -5.11 0.22 11.98
N PRO A 107 -5.38 -0.11 13.27
CA PRO A 107 -6.76 -0.34 13.72
C PRO A 107 -7.65 0.90 13.57
N GLU A 108 -7.09 2.08 13.87
CA GLU A 108 -7.81 3.35 13.72
C GLU A 108 -8.01 3.69 12.24
N ALA A 109 -7.00 3.46 11.41
CA ALA A 109 -7.08 3.63 9.96
C ALA A 109 -8.16 2.73 9.32
N ILE A 110 -8.26 1.47 9.75
CA ILE A 110 -9.30 0.52 9.33
C ILE A 110 -10.69 1.06 9.68
N LYS A 111 -10.89 1.49 10.94
CA LYS A 111 -12.18 2.03 11.39
C LYS A 111 -12.57 3.28 10.61
N ASN A 112 -11.63 4.19 10.39
CA ASN A 112 -11.85 5.41 9.61
C ASN A 112 -12.19 5.10 8.15
N ALA A 113 -11.51 4.12 7.54
CA ALA A 113 -11.80 3.67 6.19
C ALA A 113 -13.20 3.06 6.07
N GLU A 114 -13.61 2.20 7.01
CA GLU A 114 -14.95 1.58 7.03
C GLU A 114 -16.06 2.61 7.24
N GLN A 115 -15.89 3.54 8.19
CA GLN A 115 -16.88 4.57 8.48
C GLN A 115 -17.07 5.56 7.32
N ALA A 116 -16.02 5.78 6.53
CA ALA A 116 -16.07 6.63 5.36
C ALA A 116 -16.53 5.88 4.09
N GLY A 117 -16.91 4.60 4.20
CA GLY A 117 -17.40 3.79 3.09
C GLY A 117 -16.31 3.32 2.12
N PHE A 118 -15.05 3.28 2.54
CA PHE A 118 -13.91 2.84 1.74
C PHE A 118 -13.62 1.35 1.90
N GLY A 119 -12.94 0.78 0.90
CA GLY A 119 -12.42 -0.58 0.93
C GLY A 119 -11.32 -0.74 1.99
N ALA A 120 -11.68 -1.21 3.18
CA ALA A 120 -10.72 -1.47 4.27
C ALA A 120 -9.94 -2.79 4.12
N ALA A 121 -10.15 -3.53 3.04
CA ALA A 121 -9.57 -4.85 2.82
C ALA A 121 -8.03 -4.83 2.85
N ARG A 122 -7.38 -3.85 2.22
CA ARG A 122 -5.92 -3.72 2.20
C ARG A 122 -5.33 -3.39 3.57
N TYR A 123 -5.94 -2.46 4.32
CA TYR A 123 -5.50 -2.16 5.69
C TYR A 123 -5.67 -3.37 6.63
N ARG A 124 -6.77 -4.12 6.47
CA ARG A 124 -6.99 -5.38 7.21
C ARG A 124 -5.94 -6.43 6.83
N LEU A 125 -5.64 -6.60 5.54
CA LEU A 125 -4.59 -7.50 5.07
C LEU A 125 -3.23 -7.12 5.67
N GLN A 126 -2.85 -5.84 5.61
CA GLN A 126 -1.59 -5.35 6.15
C GLN A 126 -1.46 -5.63 7.65
N LEU A 127 -2.53 -5.36 8.42
CA LEU A 127 -2.57 -5.66 9.84
C LEU A 127 -2.36 -7.16 10.10
N GLN A 128 -3.04 -8.03 9.34
CA GLN A 128 -2.93 -9.47 9.48
C GLN A 128 -1.55 -9.99 9.06
N SER A 129 -0.95 -9.45 7.98
CA SER A 129 0.42 -9.78 7.57
C SER A 129 1.41 -9.40 8.67
N LEU A 130 1.30 -8.20 9.25
CA LEU A 130 2.14 -7.77 10.37
C LEU A 130 2.01 -8.68 11.60
N LEU A 131 0.80 -9.15 11.92
CA LEU A 131 0.57 -10.12 13.01
C LEU A 131 1.12 -11.51 12.69
N ALA A 132 1.10 -11.93 11.43
CA ALA A 132 1.62 -13.22 10.99
C ALA A 132 3.16 -13.25 10.88
N ARG A 133 3.83 -12.10 10.73
CA ARG A 133 5.30 -12.00 10.56
C ARG A 133 6.12 -12.76 11.61
N PRO A 134 5.86 -12.67 12.93
CA PRO A 134 6.59 -13.44 13.93
C PRO A 134 6.51 -14.96 13.67
N PHE A 135 5.34 -15.47 13.27
CA PHE A 135 5.15 -16.88 12.94
C PHE A 135 5.87 -17.26 11.65
N LEU A 136 5.90 -16.37 10.66
CA LEU A 136 6.68 -16.57 9.44
C LEU A 136 8.18 -16.66 9.75
N LEU A 137 8.69 -15.83 10.67
CA LEU A 137 10.07 -15.92 11.13
C LEU A 137 10.35 -17.26 11.83
N VAL A 138 9.43 -17.75 12.67
CA VAL A 138 9.54 -19.09 13.27
C VAL A 138 9.58 -20.17 12.18
N ALA A 139 8.74 -20.09 11.15
CA ALA A 139 8.76 -21.00 10.02
C ALA A 139 10.14 -21.02 9.33
N MET A 140 10.71 -19.85 9.07
CA MET A 140 12.04 -19.74 8.45
C MET A 140 13.14 -20.36 9.34
N VAL A 141 13.07 -20.16 10.65
CA VAL A 141 14.01 -20.77 11.60
C VAL A 141 13.88 -22.30 11.61
N LEU A 142 12.67 -22.84 11.58
CA LEU A 142 12.44 -24.29 11.51
C LEU A 142 12.99 -24.90 10.20
N ILE A 143 12.77 -24.23 9.07
CA ILE A 143 13.35 -24.63 7.78
C ILE A 143 14.89 -24.61 7.86
N ALA A 144 15.48 -23.55 8.43
CA ALA A 144 16.91 -23.45 8.61
C ALA A 144 17.47 -24.58 9.52
N ALA A 145 16.78 -24.90 10.62
CA ALA A 145 17.14 -26.00 11.51
C ALA A 145 17.08 -27.36 10.79
N ALA A 146 16.01 -27.61 10.03
CA ALA A 146 15.82 -28.84 9.27
C ALA A 146 16.92 -29.05 8.19
N VAL A 147 17.40 -27.97 7.59
CA VAL A 147 18.50 -27.99 6.63
C VAL A 147 19.85 -28.13 7.35
N GLY A 148 20.07 -27.38 8.43
CA GLY A 148 21.32 -27.37 9.19
C GLY A 148 21.67 -28.74 9.79
N LEU A 149 20.67 -29.46 10.33
CA LEU A 149 20.86 -30.82 10.87
C LEU A 149 21.33 -31.82 9.78
N ARG A 150 20.96 -31.60 8.51
CA ARG A 150 21.35 -32.48 7.40
C ARG A 150 22.83 -32.34 7.00
N VAL A 151 23.42 -31.17 7.22
CA VAL A 151 24.81 -30.85 6.82
C VAL A 151 25.84 -31.71 7.55
N PHE A 152 25.49 -32.27 8.72
CA PHE A 152 26.45 -32.95 9.60
C PHE A 152 26.81 -34.39 9.24
N ARG A 153 26.04 -35.11 8.40
CA ARG A 153 26.21 -36.58 8.26
C ARG A 153 26.60 -37.11 6.88
N PHE A 154 26.44 -36.39 5.78
CA PHE A 154 26.80 -36.88 4.45
C PHE A 154 27.29 -35.76 3.54
N GLY A 155 28.39 -35.99 2.80
CA GLY A 155 28.85 -35.07 1.74
C GLY A 155 27.70 -34.70 0.78
N GLY A 156 27.70 -33.47 0.27
CA GLY A 156 26.55 -32.88 -0.41
C GLY A 156 26.07 -31.55 0.17
N VAL A 157 26.94 -30.84 0.90
CA VAL A 157 26.68 -29.52 1.52
C VAL A 157 26.06 -28.54 0.51
N GLY A 158 26.55 -28.51 -0.73
CA GLY A 158 26.01 -27.66 -1.80
C GLY A 158 24.53 -27.95 -2.12
N GLN A 159 24.14 -29.21 -2.27
CA GLN A 159 22.73 -29.59 -2.50
C GLN A 159 21.84 -29.26 -1.31
N THR A 160 22.36 -29.38 -0.09
CA THR A 160 21.61 -29.10 1.14
C THR A 160 21.40 -27.60 1.31
N ILE A 161 22.43 -26.78 1.11
CA ILE A 161 22.33 -25.31 1.11
C ILE A 161 21.38 -24.85 0.02
N LEU A 162 21.53 -25.37 -1.21
CA LEU A 162 20.64 -25.03 -2.32
C LEU A 162 19.19 -25.38 -2.00
N GLY A 163 18.94 -26.55 -1.40
CA GLY A 163 17.61 -26.95 -0.92
C GLY A 163 17.03 -25.99 0.12
N GLY A 164 17.84 -25.51 1.07
CA GLY A 164 17.39 -24.53 2.06
C GLY A 164 17.08 -23.15 1.46
N VAL A 165 17.94 -22.65 0.57
CA VAL A 165 17.70 -21.40 -0.17
C VAL A 165 16.42 -21.52 -1.00
N MET A 166 16.25 -22.63 -1.73
CA MET A 166 15.04 -22.90 -2.52
C MET A 166 13.79 -22.98 -1.64
N ALA A 167 13.85 -23.65 -0.49
CA ALA A 167 12.72 -23.73 0.42
C ALA A 167 12.33 -22.36 1.00
N GLY A 168 13.31 -21.56 1.43
CA GLY A 168 13.09 -20.20 1.90
C GLY A 168 12.54 -19.28 0.80
N PHE A 169 13.06 -19.40 -0.42
CA PHE A 169 12.57 -18.66 -1.59
C PHE A 169 11.12 -19.03 -1.93
N LEU A 170 10.79 -20.33 -1.96
CA LEU A 170 9.42 -20.79 -2.23
C LEU A 170 8.43 -20.29 -1.18
N LEU A 171 8.82 -20.29 0.10
CA LEU A 171 8.00 -19.75 1.17
C LEU A 171 7.81 -18.23 1.02
N TYR A 172 8.88 -17.49 0.73
CA TYR A 172 8.80 -16.05 0.46
C TYR A 172 7.89 -15.74 -0.72
N LEU A 173 8.09 -16.44 -1.84
CA LEU A 173 7.30 -16.27 -3.05
C LEU A 173 5.82 -16.60 -2.80
N GLY A 174 5.54 -17.71 -2.12
CA GLY A 174 4.18 -18.08 -1.72
C GLY A 174 3.53 -17.05 -0.80
N THR A 175 4.31 -16.42 0.08
CA THR A 175 3.83 -15.31 0.93
C THR A 175 3.44 -14.11 0.09
N LYS A 176 4.29 -13.70 -0.85
CA LYS A 176 4.01 -12.55 -1.72
C LYS A 176 2.80 -12.79 -2.61
N LEU A 177 2.71 -13.96 -3.23
CA LEU A 177 1.55 -14.32 -4.05
C LEU A 177 0.25 -14.36 -3.24
N ALA A 178 0.30 -14.85 -2.00
CA ALA A 178 -0.87 -14.87 -1.12
C ALA A 178 -1.30 -13.44 -0.73
N GLU A 179 -0.34 -12.56 -0.41
CA GLU A 179 -0.60 -11.14 -0.16
C GLU A 179 -1.26 -10.47 -1.37
N ASP A 180 -0.68 -10.62 -2.57
CA ASP A 180 -1.22 -10.03 -3.81
C ASP A 180 -2.65 -10.51 -4.10
N LEU A 181 -2.93 -11.81 -3.90
CA LEU A 181 -4.27 -12.39 -4.06
C LEU A 181 -5.28 -11.86 -3.01
N GLY A 182 -4.83 -11.63 -1.78
CA GLY A 182 -5.63 -11.00 -0.73
C GLY A 182 -5.92 -9.54 -1.03
N GLU A 183 -4.95 -8.84 -1.60
CA GLU A 183 -5.05 -7.43 -1.98
C GLU A 183 -5.99 -7.21 -3.17
N ALA A 184 -5.97 -8.13 -4.14
CA ALA A 184 -6.90 -8.20 -5.25
C ALA A 184 -8.34 -8.60 -4.82
N GLY A 185 -8.55 -8.98 -3.55
CA GLY A 185 -9.85 -9.41 -3.03
C GLY A 185 -10.29 -10.80 -3.48
N VAL A 186 -9.40 -11.57 -4.11
CA VAL A 186 -9.67 -12.96 -4.55
C VAL A 186 -9.77 -13.90 -3.35
N VAL A 187 -8.97 -13.63 -2.31
CA VAL A 187 -8.90 -14.45 -1.09
C VAL A 187 -9.16 -13.58 0.14
N HIS A 188 -9.74 -14.17 1.19
CA HIS A 188 -9.97 -13.47 2.45
C HIS A 188 -8.65 -12.99 3.08
N PRO A 189 -8.54 -11.72 3.53
CA PRO A 189 -7.28 -11.12 4.01
C PRO A 189 -6.57 -11.91 5.11
N ILE A 190 -7.33 -12.50 6.04
CA ILE A 190 -6.76 -13.33 7.10
C ILE A 190 -6.11 -14.60 6.52
N ALA A 191 -6.76 -15.26 5.56
CA ALA A 191 -6.22 -16.49 4.98
C ALA A 191 -4.96 -16.19 4.17
N ALA A 192 -4.98 -15.13 3.36
CA ALA A 192 -3.84 -14.65 2.60
C ALA A 192 -2.59 -14.39 3.48
N ALA A 193 -2.77 -13.73 4.63
CA ALA A 193 -1.66 -13.40 5.52
C ALA A 193 -1.14 -14.61 6.32
N TRP A 194 -2.02 -15.48 6.81
CA TRP A 194 -1.64 -16.54 7.76
C TRP A 194 -1.24 -17.85 7.10
N PHE A 195 -1.81 -18.16 5.92
CA PHE A 195 -1.59 -19.44 5.26
C PHE A 195 -0.11 -19.77 5.01
N PRO A 196 0.73 -18.85 4.48
CA PRO A 196 2.14 -19.13 4.24
C PRO A 196 2.91 -19.45 5.53
N ALA A 197 2.68 -18.67 6.59
CA ALA A 197 3.34 -18.87 7.88
C ALA A 197 2.97 -20.23 8.50
N VAL A 198 1.68 -20.57 8.51
CA VAL A 198 1.18 -21.84 9.05
C VAL A 198 1.72 -23.01 8.23
N ALA A 199 1.61 -22.97 6.91
CA ALA A 199 2.13 -24.01 6.02
C ALA A 199 3.64 -24.22 6.21
N GLY A 200 4.41 -23.13 6.32
CA GLY A 200 5.85 -23.18 6.57
C GLY A 200 6.21 -23.85 7.90
N ILE A 201 5.49 -23.52 8.98
CA ILE A 201 5.68 -24.18 10.29
C ILE A 201 5.38 -25.68 10.18
N PHE A 202 4.23 -26.06 9.61
CA PHE A 202 3.86 -27.47 9.45
C PHE A 202 4.89 -28.25 8.64
N LEU A 203 5.36 -27.69 7.52
CA LEU A 203 6.40 -28.32 6.70
C LEU A 203 7.72 -28.45 7.47
N GLY A 204 8.13 -27.41 8.19
CA GLY A 204 9.34 -27.43 9.02
C GLY A 204 9.29 -28.51 10.09
N VAL A 205 8.18 -28.58 10.85
CA VAL A 205 7.97 -29.59 11.89
C VAL A 205 7.91 -31.00 11.30
N LEU A 206 7.16 -31.20 10.20
CA LEU A 206 7.06 -32.50 9.54
C LEU A 206 8.43 -33.03 9.10
N VAL A 207 9.27 -32.17 8.52
CA VAL A 207 10.62 -32.56 8.10
C VAL A 207 11.51 -32.89 9.31
N LEU A 208 11.38 -32.15 10.42
CA LEU A 208 12.13 -32.43 11.64
C LEU A 208 11.71 -33.76 12.28
N LEU A 209 10.40 -34.03 12.41
CA LEU A 209 9.88 -35.29 12.96
C LEU A 209 10.28 -36.49 12.09
N HIS A 210 10.15 -36.38 10.76
CA HIS A 210 10.54 -37.46 9.86
C HIS A 210 12.06 -37.73 9.87
N ARG A 211 12.87 -36.79 10.36
CA ARG A 211 14.31 -36.95 10.56
C ARG A 211 14.66 -37.53 11.93
N GLU A 212 13.75 -37.48 12.89
CA GLU A 212 13.91 -38.05 14.23
C GLU A 212 13.54 -39.54 14.24
N ASP A 213 12.48 -39.92 13.53
CA ASP A 213 12.00 -41.30 13.44
C ASP A 213 12.77 -42.21 12.45
N GLY A 214 13.70 -41.63 11.66
CA GLY A 214 14.42 -42.30 10.55
C GLY A 214 15.91 -42.49 10.76
#